data_AF-A0AAD6HTX7-F1
#
_entry.id   AF-A0AAD6HTX7-F1
#
_cell.length_a   1.000
_cell.length_b   1.000
_cell.length_c   1.000
_cell.angle_alpha   90.00
_cell.angle_beta   90.00
_cell.angle_gamma   90.00
#
_symmetry.space_group_name_H-M   'P 1'
#
loop_
_entity.id
_entity.type
_entity.pdbx_description
1 polymer ?
#
loop_
_entity_poly.entity_id
_entity_poly.type
_entity_poly.pdbx_seq_one_letter_code
_entity_poly.pdbx_strand_id
1 'polypeptide(L)'
;MGVKDDPYSTAQAAILLTYRNTKGDQLANSAWLRVAIRYTRAAKNSHLIQIKSHEHRASFDLKRLWWCCIVRDRLISIGVRRPLQIMDTIFDSEQGCLSLKEIQHETTSEVYDTEAKSLMCKIFISQCQLAAVLTLPATVLYDMNLAKEYQASDLEKCQSAKEALEDWREDFMKNENVTKSAIHHSVLLDFRLTLLYYQ
;
A
#
# COMPACT_ATOMS: atom_id res chain seq x y z
N MET A 1 -12.88 10.06 32.04
CA MET A 1 -13.63 9.11 31.18
C MET A 1 -12.70 8.74 30.04
N GLY A 2 -11.92 7.67 30.19
CA GLY A 2 -10.85 7.33 29.25
C GLY A 2 -11.44 6.62 28.03
N VAL A 3 -11.43 7.29 26.88
CA VAL A 3 -11.56 6.60 25.59
C VAL A 3 -10.40 5.61 25.55
N LYS A 4 -10.68 4.30 25.53
CA LYS A 4 -9.64 3.33 25.23
C LYS A 4 -9.13 3.70 23.83
N ASP A 5 -7.88 4.11 23.73
CA ASP A 5 -7.23 4.38 22.45
C ASP A 5 -7.39 3.14 21.58
N ASP A 6 -8.27 3.20 20.58
CA ASP A 6 -8.44 2.13 19.61
C ASP A 6 -7.26 2.19 18.63
N PRO A 7 -6.37 1.18 18.61
CA PRO A 7 -5.22 1.19 17.73
C PRO A 7 -5.61 1.21 16.26
N TYR A 8 -6.76 0.63 15.90
CA TYR A 8 -7.25 0.61 14.53
C TYR A 8 -7.63 2.02 14.05
N SER A 9 -8.50 2.71 14.78
CA SER A 9 -8.89 4.10 14.48
C SER A 9 -7.69 5.05 14.46
N THR A 10 -6.74 4.87 15.37
CA THR A 10 -5.51 5.69 15.41
C THR A 10 -4.65 5.48 14.18
N ALA A 11 -4.52 4.22 13.72
CA ALA A 11 -3.79 3.91 12.49
C ALA A 11 -4.51 4.47 11.24
N GLN A 12 -5.84 4.41 11.17
CA GLN A 12 -6.62 5.03 10.09
C GLN A 12 -6.44 6.55 10.03
N ALA A 13 -6.48 7.23 11.17
CA ALA A 13 -6.22 8.66 11.23
C ALA A 13 -4.78 8.98 10.79
N ALA A 14 -3.80 8.23 11.30
CA ALA A 14 -2.39 8.43 10.97
C ALA A 14 -2.10 8.21 9.46
N ILE A 15 -2.70 7.20 8.82
CA ILE A 15 -2.50 6.98 7.38
C ILE A 15 -3.07 8.14 6.55
N LEU A 16 -4.23 8.68 6.92
CA LEU A 16 -4.81 9.86 6.25
C LEU A 16 -3.93 11.10 6.41
N LEU A 17 -3.36 11.31 7.60
CA LEU A 17 -2.46 12.43 7.87
C LEU A 17 -1.16 12.35 7.07
N THR A 18 -0.78 11.18 6.54
CA THR A 18 0.36 11.10 5.62
C THR A 18 0.15 11.87 4.32
N TYR A 19 -1.09 12.14 3.90
CA TYR A 19 -1.39 12.93 2.70
C TYR A 19 -1.22 14.43 2.92
N ARG A 20 -1.11 14.88 4.19
CA ARG A 20 -0.75 16.25 4.50
C ARG A 20 0.75 16.45 4.30
N ASN A 21 1.11 17.29 3.34
CA ASN A 21 2.47 17.77 3.16
C ASN A 21 2.46 19.30 3.13
N THR A 22 3.19 19.93 4.05
CA THR A 22 3.31 21.40 4.11
C THR A 22 4.77 21.76 3.93
N LYS A 23 5.06 22.89 3.24
CA LYS A 23 6.43 23.34 2.97
C LYS A 23 7.32 23.43 4.21
N GLY A 24 6.73 23.71 5.39
CA GLY A 24 7.42 23.82 6.67
C GLY A 24 7.62 22.51 7.44
N ASP A 25 6.99 21.41 7.01
CA ASP A 25 7.16 20.10 7.66
C ASP A 25 7.19 19.00 6.61
N GLN A 26 8.35 18.87 5.97
CA GLN A 26 8.56 17.89 4.91
C GLN A 26 8.54 16.47 5.49
N LEU A 27 8.98 16.26 6.73
CA LEU A 27 9.07 14.94 7.35
C LEU A 27 7.74 14.44 7.95
N ALA A 28 6.72 15.31 8.01
CA ALA A 28 5.40 15.00 8.57
C ALA A 28 4.83 13.67 8.04
N ASN A 29 4.82 13.47 6.72
CA ASN A 29 4.22 12.28 6.12
C ASN A 29 4.95 10.98 6.52
N SER A 30 6.27 11.00 6.66
CA SER A 30 7.07 9.89 7.14
C SER A 30 6.85 9.65 8.64
N ALA A 31 6.71 10.71 9.43
CA ALA A 31 6.41 10.59 10.85
C ALA A 31 5.01 9.98 11.07
N TRP A 32 3.99 10.46 10.36
CA TRP A 32 2.64 9.90 10.39
C TRP A 32 2.59 8.46 9.89
N LEU A 33 3.36 8.12 8.86
CA LEU A 33 3.47 6.75 8.39
C LEU A 33 4.06 5.83 9.47
N ARG A 34 5.08 6.29 10.21
CA ARG A 34 5.65 5.54 11.34
C ARG A 34 4.61 5.26 12.42
N VAL A 35 3.78 6.26 12.72
CA VAL A 35 2.65 6.14 13.66
C VAL A 35 1.64 5.10 13.14
N ALA A 36 1.23 5.20 11.86
CA ALA A 36 0.29 4.26 11.25
C ALA A 36 0.79 2.81 11.29
N ILE A 37 2.07 2.58 10.97
CA ILE A 37 2.71 1.25 11.03
C ILE A 37 2.65 0.69 12.46
N ARG A 38 3.06 1.49 13.45
CA ARG A 38 3.09 1.08 14.85
C ARG A 38 1.70 0.68 15.35
N TYR A 39 0.69 1.52 15.10
CA TYR A 39 -0.66 1.26 15.57
C TYR A 39 -1.36 0.12 14.79
N THR A 40 -1.07 -0.05 13.50
CA THR A 40 -1.57 -1.21 12.73
C THR A 40 -1.00 -2.51 13.28
N ARG A 41 0.29 -2.56 13.63
CA ARG A 41 0.89 -3.73 14.29
C ARG A 41 0.28 -3.99 15.66
N ALA A 42 0.04 -2.94 16.45
CA ALA A 42 -0.64 -3.07 17.74
C ALA A 42 -2.07 -3.64 17.57
N ALA A 43 -2.83 -3.16 16.58
CA ALA A 43 -4.18 -3.64 16.27
C ALA A 43 -4.18 -5.12 15.84
N LYS A 44 -3.21 -5.52 14.99
CA LYS A 44 -3.02 -6.93 14.61
C LYS A 44 -2.71 -7.80 15.83
N ASN A 45 -1.79 -7.37 16.70
CA ASN A 45 -1.40 -8.12 17.89
C ASN A 45 -2.57 -8.26 18.88
N SER A 46 -3.35 -7.18 19.10
CA SER A 46 -4.54 -7.26 19.95
C SER A 46 -5.60 -8.19 19.37
N HIS A 47 -5.77 -8.18 18.05
CA HIS A 47 -6.70 -9.08 17.36
C HIS A 47 -6.27 -10.54 17.51
N LEU A 48 -4.98 -10.86 17.32
CA LEU A 48 -4.42 -12.21 17.50
C LEU A 48 -4.62 -12.75 18.93
N ILE A 49 -4.51 -11.89 19.95
CA ILE A 49 -4.75 -12.25 21.36
C ILE A 49 -6.24 -12.50 21.63
N GLN A 50 -7.14 -11.87 20.88
CA GLN A 50 -8.59 -11.97 21.05
C GLN A 50 -9.24 -13.12 20.27
N ILE A 51 -8.47 -13.95 19.54
CA ILE A 51 -9.02 -15.05 18.75
C ILE A 51 -9.57 -16.17 19.65
N LYS A 52 -10.83 -15.99 20.04
CA LYS A 52 -11.81 -17.03 20.43
C LYS A 52 -13.10 -16.94 19.61
N SER A 53 -13.17 -16.16 18.53
CA SER A 53 -14.40 -16.06 17.72
C SER A 53 -14.13 -15.77 16.24
N HIS A 54 -15.04 -16.25 15.38
CA HIS A 54 -14.95 -16.37 13.92
C HIS A 54 -15.03 -15.04 13.14
N GLU A 55 -14.48 -13.93 13.64
CA GLU A 55 -14.60 -12.61 12.98
C GLU A 55 -13.62 -12.42 11.81
N HIS A 56 -13.90 -13.10 10.69
CA HIS A 56 -13.16 -12.97 9.43
C HIS A 56 -13.13 -11.52 8.90
N ARG A 57 -14.14 -10.70 9.22
CA ARG A 57 -14.24 -9.31 8.76
C ARG A 57 -13.17 -8.40 9.39
N ALA A 58 -13.00 -8.47 10.71
CA ALA A 58 -11.97 -7.69 11.42
C ALA A 58 -10.56 -8.03 10.90
N SER A 59 -10.33 -9.30 10.55
CA SER A 59 -9.09 -9.75 9.90
C SER A 59 -8.87 -9.10 8.51
N PHE A 60 -9.91 -9.01 7.67
CA PHE A 60 -9.82 -8.38 6.35
C PHE A 60 -9.60 -6.86 6.43
N ASP A 61 -10.26 -6.18 7.36
CA ASP A 61 -10.06 -4.76 7.61
C ASP A 61 -8.61 -4.44 8.06
N LEU A 62 -8.05 -5.29 8.93
CA LEU A 62 -6.65 -5.18 9.37
C LEU A 62 -5.67 -5.47 8.23
N LYS A 63 -5.97 -6.45 7.37
CA LYS A 63 -5.16 -6.74 6.18
C LYS A 63 -5.20 -5.56 5.20
N ARG A 64 -6.38 -4.97 4.94
CA ARG A 64 -6.52 -3.76 4.10
C ARG A 64 -5.70 -2.61 4.67
N LEU A 65 -5.84 -2.32 5.97
CA LEU A 65 -5.12 -1.23 6.63
C LEU A 65 -3.59 -1.43 6.57
N TRP A 66 -3.11 -2.66 6.70
CA TRP A 66 -1.70 -2.98 6.51
C TRP A 66 -1.22 -2.72 5.08
N TRP A 67 -2.00 -3.12 4.08
CA TRP A 67 -1.71 -2.82 2.68
C TRP A 67 -1.75 -1.32 2.38
N CYS A 68 -2.65 -0.55 3.00
CA CYS A 68 -2.60 0.92 2.93
C CYS A 68 -1.26 1.48 3.44
N CYS A 69 -0.73 0.93 4.54
CA CYS A 69 0.58 1.33 5.06
C CYS A 69 1.71 0.98 4.06
N ILE A 70 1.70 -0.23 3.50
CA ILE A 70 2.71 -0.68 2.52
C ILE A 70 2.71 0.21 1.27
N VAL A 71 1.55 0.38 0.64
CA VAL A 71 1.40 1.22 -0.56
C VAL A 71 1.88 2.64 -0.27
N ARG A 72 1.49 3.20 0.89
CA ARG A 72 1.90 4.55 1.25
C ARG A 72 3.40 4.69 1.50
N ASP A 73 4.02 3.69 2.12
CA ASP A 73 5.47 3.63 2.32
C ASP A 73 6.21 3.65 0.98
N ARG A 74 5.74 2.88 -0.02
CA ARG A 74 6.36 2.87 -1.35
C ARG A 74 6.18 4.20 -2.08
N LEU A 75 4.99 4.79 -1.99
CA LEU A 75 4.71 6.11 -2.60
C LEU A 75 5.55 7.23 -1.98
N ILE A 76 5.72 7.24 -0.65
CA ILE A 76 6.60 8.22 0.00
C ILE A 76 8.05 7.95 -0.39
N SER A 77 8.45 6.68 -0.43
CA SER A 77 9.81 6.31 -0.75
C SER A 77 10.21 6.73 -2.16
N ILE A 78 9.40 6.43 -3.17
CA ILE A 78 9.68 6.76 -4.57
C ILE A 78 9.39 8.25 -4.83
N GLY A 79 8.24 8.75 -4.38
CA GLY A 79 7.76 10.09 -4.71
C GLY A 79 8.53 11.23 -4.03
N VAL A 80 9.11 11.00 -2.85
CA VAL A 80 9.94 12.01 -2.15
C VAL A 80 11.32 11.49 -1.74
N ARG A 81 11.79 10.39 -2.35
CA ARG A 81 13.14 9.81 -2.19
C ARG A 81 13.53 9.55 -0.74
N ARG A 82 12.75 8.74 -0.04
CA ARG A 82 12.97 8.41 1.38
C ARG A 82 13.15 6.92 1.62
N PRO A 83 14.02 6.53 2.57
CA PRO A 83 14.15 5.14 2.95
C PRO A 83 12.79 4.54 3.32
N LEU A 84 12.55 3.32 2.84
CA LEU A 84 11.39 2.53 3.23
C LEU A 84 11.36 2.36 4.76
N GLN A 85 10.16 2.34 5.34
CA GLN A 85 9.96 2.05 6.76
C GLN A 85 9.50 0.60 7.00
N ILE A 86 8.96 -0.07 5.97
CA ILE A 86 8.57 -1.47 5.99
C ILE A 86 9.51 -2.25 5.08
N MET A 87 10.58 -2.80 5.66
CA MET A 87 11.56 -3.68 4.99
C MET A 87 10.99 -5.08 4.70
N ASP A 88 11.64 -5.81 3.78
CA ASP A 88 11.32 -7.20 3.42
C ASP A 88 11.24 -8.16 4.62
N THR A 89 12.07 -7.97 5.65
CA THR A 89 12.04 -8.78 6.88
C THR A 89 10.73 -8.67 7.67
N ILE A 90 9.87 -7.72 7.29
CA ILE A 90 8.55 -7.44 7.90
C ILE A 90 7.42 -7.59 6.87
N PHE A 91 7.76 -7.93 5.62
CA PHE A 91 6.79 -8.25 4.59
C PHE A 91 6.34 -9.69 4.83
N ASP A 92 5.29 -9.88 5.63
CA ASP A 92 4.63 -11.17 5.83
C ASP A 92 4.07 -11.67 4.49
N SER A 93 4.93 -12.28 3.67
CA SER A 93 4.62 -12.96 2.42
C SER A 93 3.58 -14.07 2.62
N GLU A 94 3.50 -14.62 3.84
CA GLU A 94 2.59 -15.71 4.20
C GLU A 94 1.10 -15.39 4.05
N GLN A 95 0.69 -14.11 4.11
CA GLN A 95 -0.74 -13.74 3.97
C GLN A 95 -1.13 -13.36 2.53
N GLY A 96 -0.17 -13.29 1.61
CA GLY A 96 -0.39 -12.91 0.22
C GLY A 96 -0.92 -11.48 0.01
N CYS A 97 -1.04 -11.08 -1.26
CA CYS A 97 -1.61 -9.79 -1.63
C CYS A 97 -3.09 -9.66 -1.20
N LEU A 98 -3.60 -8.43 -1.17
CA LEU A 98 -5.02 -8.18 -0.94
C LEU A 98 -5.84 -8.73 -2.13
N SER A 99 -6.83 -9.55 -1.85
CA SER A 99 -7.71 -10.16 -2.85
C SER A 99 -9.05 -9.43 -2.95
N LEU A 100 -9.77 -9.64 -4.06
CA LEU A 100 -11.11 -9.07 -4.26
C LEU A 100 -12.07 -9.42 -3.14
N LYS A 101 -12.04 -10.66 -2.63
CA LYS A 101 -12.89 -11.13 -1.53
C LYS A 101 -12.69 -10.31 -0.25
N GLU A 102 -11.47 -9.89 0.02
CA GLU A 102 -11.09 -9.19 1.25
C GLU A 102 -11.49 -7.71 1.21
N ILE A 103 -11.63 -7.13 0.01
CA ILE A 103 -12.05 -5.73 -0.17
C ILE A 103 -13.51 -5.57 -0.63
N GLN A 104 -14.20 -6.66 -1.00
CA GLN A 104 -15.52 -6.59 -1.64
C GLN A 104 -16.58 -5.79 -0.85
N HIS A 105 -16.49 -5.74 0.49
CA HIS A 105 -17.44 -4.98 1.30
C HIS A 105 -17.28 -3.44 1.15
N GLU A 106 -16.13 -2.95 0.68
CA GLU A 106 -15.86 -1.54 0.36
C GLU A 106 -16.57 -1.07 -0.93
N THR A 107 -17.25 -1.98 -1.62
CA THR A 107 -18.04 -1.64 -2.83
C THR A 107 -19.35 -0.92 -2.53
N THR A 108 -19.76 -0.88 -1.26
CA THR A 108 -20.89 -0.09 -0.79
C THR A 108 -20.43 1.34 -0.47
N SER A 109 -21.08 2.34 -1.05
CA SER A 109 -20.74 3.75 -0.86
C SER A 109 -21.96 4.64 -1.04
N GLU A 110 -22.01 5.72 -0.27
CA GLU A 110 -23.01 6.79 -0.44
C GLU A 110 -22.61 7.82 -1.51
N VAL A 111 -21.35 7.78 -1.96
CA VAL A 111 -20.76 8.80 -2.87
C VAL A 111 -20.55 8.25 -4.28
N TYR A 112 -20.16 6.99 -4.38
CA TYR A 112 -19.80 6.34 -5.64
C TYR A 112 -20.78 5.21 -5.94
N ASP A 113 -21.11 5.02 -7.20
CA ASP A 113 -21.84 3.82 -7.62
C ASP A 113 -20.97 2.56 -7.43
N THR A 114 -21.64 1.40 -7.44
CA THR A 114 -21.01 0.10 -7.20
C THR A 114 -19.95 -0.24 -8.25
N GLU A 115 -20.13 0.21 -9.49
CA GLU A 115 -19.20 -0.05 -10.59
C GLU A 115 -17.88 0.72 -10.39
N ALA A 116 -17.98 2.02 -10.14
CA ALA A 116 -16.86 2.89 -9.83
C ALA A 116 -16.09 2.39 -8.60
N LYS A 117 -16.79 2.01 -7.52
CA LYS A 117 -16.13 1.42 -6.34
C LYS A 117 -15.47 0.09 -6.60
N SER A 118 -16.10 -0.79 -7.38
CA SER A 118 -15.49 -2.07 -7.78
C SER A 118 -14.19 -1.84 -8.53
N LEU A 119 -14.17 -0.85 -9.43
CA LEU A 119 -12.97 -0.49 -10.17
C LEU A 119 -11.89 0.15 -9.29
N MET A 120 -12.26 1.04 -8.35
CA MET A 120 -11.32 1.55 -7.34
C MET A 120 -10.69 0.42 -6.51
N CYS A 121 -11.47 -0.58 -6.12
CA CYS A 121 -10.96 -1.73 -5.39
C CYS A 121 -9.95 -2.53 -6.24
N LYS A 122 -10.23 -2.72 -7.53
CA LYS A 122 -9.30 -3.38 -8.47
C LYS A 122 -8.01 -2.58 -8.65
N ILE A 123 -8.10 -1.25 -8.79
CA ILE A 123 -6.94 -0.36 -8.87
C ILE A 123 -6.12 -0.47 -7.59
N PHE A 124 -6.75 -0.43 -6.41
CA PHE A 124 -6.05 -0.55 -5.14
C PHE A 124 -5.36 -1.92 -4.96
N ILE A 125 -6.01 -3.01 -5.37
CA ILE A 125 -5.37 -4.34 -5.39
C ILE A 125 -4.13 -4.32 -6.28
N SER A 126 -4.22 -3.71 -7.46
CA SER A 126 -3.07 -3.59 -8.35
C SER A 126 -1.95 -2.73 -7.75
N GLN A 127 -2.28 -1.65 -7.02
CA GLN A 127 -1.31 -0.87 -6.26
C GLN A 127 -0.65 -1.70 -5.15
N CYS A 128 -1.36 -2.63 -4.51
CA CYS A 128 -0.78 -3.56 -3.54
C CYS A 128 0.22 -4.51 -4.20
N GLN A 129 -0.12 -5.06 -5.37
CA GLN A 129 0.78 -5.93 -6.15
C GLN A 129 2.04 -5.16 -6.57
N LEU A 130 1.87 -3.95 -7.09
CA LEU A 130 2.97 -3.06 -7.43
C LEU A 130 3.88 -2.78 -6.24
N ALA A 131 3.28 -2.45 -5.09
CA ALA A 131 4.03 -2.19 -3.87
C ALA A 131 4.85 -3.41 -3.41
N ALA A 132 4.36 -4.64 -3.67
CA ALA A 132 5.12 -5.86 -3.45
C ALA A 132 6.32 -5.96 -4.41
N VAL A 133 6.09 -5.80 -5.71
CA VAL A 133 7.14 -5.83 -6.76
C VAL A 133 8.24 -4.81 -6.47
N LEU A 134 7.89 -3.62 -6.01
CA LEU A 134 8.83 -2.54 -5.71
C LEU A 134 9.66 -2.74 -4.45
N THR A 135 9.32 -3.72 -3.61
CA THR A 135 10.05 -3.90 -2.36
C THR A 135 11.51 -4.29 -2.63
N LEU A 136 11.77 -5.21 -3.57
CA LEU A 136 13.13 -5.61 -3.93
C LEU A 136 13.97 -4.44 -4.51
N PRO A 137 13.51 -3.69 -5.54
CA PRO A 137 14.21 -2.50 -6.02
C PRO A 137 14.47 -1.46 -4.95
N ALA A 138 13.47 -1.19 -4.11
CA ALA A 138 13.60 -0.16 -3.09
C ALA A 138 14.59 -0.60 -2.00
N THR A 139 14.58 -1.85 -1.57
CA THR A 139 15.60 -2.41 -0.67
C THR A 139 16.99 -2.24 -1.26
N VAL A 140 17.20 -2.61 -2.52
CA VAL A 140 18.47 -2.40 -3.23
C VAL A 140 18.83 -0.90 -3.23
N LEU A 141 17.97 -0.02 -3.74
CA LEU A 141 18.24 1.42 -3.84
C LEU A 141 18.65 2.09 -2.51
N TYR A 142 18.04 1.69 -1.39
CA TYR A 142 18.39 2.26 -0.09
C TYR A 142 19.57 1.56 0.59
N ASP A 143 19.81 0.28 0.32
CA ASP A 143 21.04 -0.41 0.71
C ASP A 143 22.26 0.12 -0.08
N MET A 144 22.08 0.53 -1.34
CA MET A 144 23.13 1.12 -2.18
C MET A 144 23.65 2.47 -1.66
N ASN A 145 22.84 3.20 -0.89
CA ASN A 145 23.28 4.45 -0.25
C ASN A 145 24.26 4.20 0.91
N LEU A 146 24.51 2.95 1.30
CA LEU A 146 25.47 2.55 2.32
C LEU A 146 26.77 2.03 1.69
N ALA A 147 27.45 2.84 0.88
CA ALA A 147 28.88 2.70 0.50
C ALA A 147 29.42 1.25 0.28
N LYS A 148 28.66 0.38 -0.39
CA LYS A 148 29.08 -1.00 -0.72
C LYS A 148 29.51 -1.09 -2.18
N GLU A 149 30.51 -1.94 -2.43
CA GLU A 149 30.89 -2.32 -3.80
C GLU A 149 29.77 -3.16 -4.43
N TYR A 150 29.40 -2.81 -5.66
CA TYR A 150 28.34 -3.46 -6.43
C TYR A 150 28.68 -4.93 -6.72
N GLN A 151 27.77 -5.85 -6.39
CA GLN A 151 27.95 -7.27 -6.71
C GLN A 151 27.10 -7.69 -7.91
N ALA A 152 27.53 -8.74 -8.64
CA ALA A 152 26.77 -9.30 -9.75
C ALA A 152 25.35 -9.75 -9.33
N SER A 153 25.19 -10.19 -8.08
CA SER A 153 23.90 -10.55 -7.48
C SER A 153 22.93 -9.37 -7.36
N ASP A 154 23.42 -8.13 -7.25
CA ASP A 154 22.55 -6.94 -7.21
C ASP A 154 22.03 -6.56 -8.60
N LEU A 155 22.83 -6.81 -9.64
CA LEU A 155 22.39 -6.66 -11.02
C LEU A 155 21.29 -7.66 -11.38
N GLU A 156 21.42 -8.92 -10.95
CA GLU A 156 20.39 -9.96 -11.13
C GLU A 156 19.07 -9.60 -10.41
N LYS A 157 19.14 -9.06 -9.19
CA LYS A 157 17.96 -8.55 -8.47
C LYS A 157 17.30 -7.40 -9.22
N CYS A 158 18.09 -6.46 -9.74
CA CYS A 158 17.58 -5.34 -10.53
C CYS A 158 16.87 -5.83 -11.80
N GLN A 159 17.46 -6.80 -12.49
CA GLN A 159 16.88 -7.36 -13.71
C GLN A 159 15.58 -8.12 -13.42
N SER A 160 15.57 -8.98 -12.41
CA SER A 160 14.37 -9.72 -11.98
C SER A 160 13.24 -8.77 -11.59
N ALA A 161 13.56 -7.68 -10.89
CA ALA A 161 12.56 -6.70 -10.49
C ALA A 161 12.05 -5.85 -11.65
N LYS A 162 12.89 -5.58 -12.66
CA LYS A 162 12.48 -4.93 -13.89
C LYS A 162 11.45 -5.79 -14.64
N GLU A 163 11.73 -7.07 -14.81
CA GLU A 163 10.80 -8.02 -15.46
C GLU A 163 9.46 -8.07 -14.71
N ALA A 164 9.49 -8.18 -13.39
CA ALA A 164 8.27 -8.17 -12.57
C ALA A 164 7.47 -6.86 -12.68
N LEU A 165 8.14 -5.71 -12.87
CA LEU A 165 7.46 -4.43 -13.11
C LEU A 165 6.83 -4.35 -14.50
N GLU A 166 7.49 -4.90 -15.51
CA GLU A 166 6.97 -5.00 -16.88
C GLU A 166 5.73 -5.89 -16.92
N ASP A 167 5.78 -7.07 -16.30
CA ASP A 167 4.64 -7.98 -16.17
C ASP A 167 3.45 -7.32 -15.46
N TRP A 168 3.70 -6.67 -14.31
CA TRP A 168 2.67 -5.94 -13.58
C TRP A 168 2.03 -4.85 -14.44
N ARG A 169 2.84 -4.11 -15.21
CA ARG A 169 2.36 -3.03 -16.06
C ARG A 169 1.46 -3.56 -17.17
N GLU A 170 1.84 -4.65 -17.82
CA GLU A 170 0.99 -5.27 -18.85
C GLU A 170 -0.36 -5.70 -18.29
N ASP A 171 -0.36 -6.32 -17.11
CA ASP A 171 -1.59 -6.72 -16.41
C ASP A 171 -2.44 -5.52 -15.98
N PHE A 172 -1.82 -4.44 -15.50
CA PHE A 172 -2.53 -3.22 -15.12
C PHE A 172 -3.20 -2.56 -16.34
N MET A 173 -2.50 -2.51 -17.48
CA MET A 173 -3.01 -1.90 -18.71
C MET A 173 -4.18 -2.67 -19.33
N LYS A 174 -4.33 -3.97 -19.09
CA LYS A 174 -5.54 -4.72 -19.47
C LYS A 174 -6.80 -4.13 -18.85
N ASN A 175 -6.69 -3.49 -17.68
CA ASN A 175 -7.80 -2.81 -17.01
C ASN A 175 -8.08 -1.39 -17.57
N GLU A 176 -7.24 -0.84 -18.46
CA GLU A 176 -7.44 0.49 -19.06
C GLU A 176 -8.68 0.53 -19.97
N ASN A 177 -8.95 -0.56 -20.68
CA ASN A 177 -10.16 -0.65 -21.51
C ASN A 177 -11.44 -0.67 -20.68
N VAL A 178 -11.36 -1.15 -19.43
CA VAL A 178 -12.45 -1.12 -18.45
C VAL A 178 -12.65 0.29 -17.91
N THR A 179 -11.61 1.14 -17.84
CA THR A 179 -11.71 2.50 -17.28
C THR A 179 -12.24 3.56 -18.26
N LYS A 180 -12.25 3.27 -19.57
CA LYS A 180 -12.67 4.20 -20.63
C LYS A 180 -14.18 4.30 -20.85
N SER A 181 -14.97 3.31 -20.44
CA SER A 181 -16.44 3.35 -20.60
C SER A 181 -17.11 3.98 -19.38
N ALA A 182 -17.40 5.29 -19.46
CA ALA A 182 -18.35 6.01 -18.60
C ALA A 182 -18.14 5.91 -17.08
N ILE A 183 -16.92 6.15 -16.60
CA ILE A 183 -16.62 6.06 -15.16
C ILE A 183 -16.38 7.42 -14.51
N HIS A 184 -16.79 7.54 -13.25
CA HIS A 184 -16.57 8.67 -12.36
C HIS A 184 -15.12 9.19 -12.41
N HIS A 185 -14.94 10.52 -12.46
CA HIS A 185 -13.64 11.20 -12.68
C HIS A 185 -12.52 10.77 -11.72
N SER A 186 -12.86 10.48 -10.46
CA SER A 186 -11.89 10.01 -9.45
C SER A 186 -11.20 8.71 -9.83
N VAL A 187 -11.87 7.79 -10.53
CA VAL A 187 -11.27 6.52 -10.95
C VAL A 187 -10.23 6.74 -12.03
N LEU A 188 -10.49 7.66 -12.97
CA LEU A 188 -9.51 8.06 -13.97
C LEU A 188 -8.31 8.75 -13.34
N LEU A 189 -8.54 9.59 -12.32
CA LEU A 189 -7.46 10.23 -11.56
C LEU A 189 -6.59 9.18 -10.86
N ASP A 190 -7.20 8.24 -10.13
CA ASP A 190 -6.48 7.18 -9.40
C ASP A 190 -5.68 6.29 -10.35
N PHE A 191 -6.27 5.92 -11.50
CA PHE A 191 -5.57 5.17 -12.55
C PHE A 191 -4.35 5.93 -13.09
N ARG A 192 -4.50 7.22 -13.41
CA ARG A 192 -3.41 8.04 -13.95
C ARG A 192 -2.30 8.30 -12.93
N LEU A 193 -2.66 8.57 -11.68
CA LEU A 193 -1.68 8.71 -10.59
C LEU A 193 -0.87 7.43 -10.41
N THR A 194 -1.53 6.27 -10.53
CA THR A 194 -0.87 4.95 -10.50
C THR A 194 0.03 4.70 -11.69
N LEU A 195 -0.08 5.44 -12.80
CA LEU A 195 0.91 5.37 -13.88
C LEU A 195 2.06 6.35 -13.67
N LEU A 196 1.77 7.56 -13.18
CA LEU A 196 2.75 8.64 -13.04
C LEU A 196 3.93 8.27 -12.12
N TYR A 197 3.67 7.55 -11.03
CA TYR A 197 4.71 7.17 -10.08
C TYR A 197 5.58 6.01 -10.55
N TYR A 198 5.27 5.40 -11.69
CA TYR A 198 5.80 4.09 -12.08
C TYR A 198 6.12 3.97 -13.59
N GLN A 199 6.25 5.11 -14.27
CA GLN A 199 6.90 5.28 -15.59
C GLN A 199 8.36 5.64 -15.41
#